data_AF-A0A2M8PL80-F1
#
_entry.id   AF-A0A2M8PL80-F1
#
_cell.length_a   1.000
_cell.length_b   1.000
_cell.length_c   1.000
_cell.angle_alpha   90.00
_cell.angle_beta   90.00
_cell.angle_gamma   90.00
#
_symmetry.space_group_name_H-M   'P 1'
#
loop_
_entity.id
_entity.type
_entity.pdbx_description
1 polymer ?
#
loop_
_entity_poly.entity_id
_entity_poly.type
_entity_poly.pdbx_seq_one_letter_code
_entity_poly.pdbx_strand_id
1 'polypeptide(L)' 'IAKENEVPLYENGDLVDLLSTLELGEEIPEVLYRVIAEVIAFAYFIQGKTPQSFNNNDE' A
#
# COMPACT_ATOMS: atom_id res chain seq x y z
N ILE A 1 -8.86 10.71 -13.74
CA ILE A 1 -8.52 11.16 -12.38
C ILE A 1 -7.17 10.62 -11.90
N ALA A 2 -7.01 9.35 -11.48
CA ALA A 2 -5.74 8.87 -10.89
C ALA A 2 -4.50 9.06 -11.79
N LYS A 3 -4.60 8.67 -13.07
CA LYS A 3 -3.56 8.89 -14.08
C LYS A 3 -3.22 10.36 -14.31
N GLU A 4 -4.23 11.24 -14.24
CA GLU A 4 -4.07 12.69 -14.46
C GLU A 4 -3.46 13.40 -13.24
N ASN A 5 -3.49 12.77 -12.06
CA ASN A 5 -2.95 13.31 -10.81
C ASN A 5 -1.66 12.60 -10.38
N GLU A 6 -1.01 11.86 -11.29
CA GLU A 6 0.24 11.14 -11.04
C GLU A 6 0.16 10.19 -9.83
N VAL A 7 -1.05 9.67 -9.53
CA VAL A 7 -1.24 8.68 -8.48
C VAL A 7 -0.74 7.33 -9.01
N PRO A 8 0.25 6.69 -8.36
CA PRO A 8 0.73 5.38 -8.76
C PRO A 8 -0.41 4.36 -8.79
N LEU A 9 -0.51 3.60 -9.87
CA LEU A 9 -1.49 2.54 -10.03
C LEU A 9 -0.78 1.18 -9.99
N TYR A 10 -1.30 0.29 -9.17
CA TYR A 10 -0.85 -1.10 -9.08
C TYR A 10 -2.07 -2.01 -9.21
N GLU A 11 -2.03 -2.92 -10.19
CA GLU A 11 -3.12 -3.84 -10.47
C GLU A 11 -2.84 -5.19 -9.79
N ASN A 12 -3.66 -5.51 -8.78
CA ASN A 12 -3.64 -6.81 -8.11
C ASN A 12 -5.07 -7.18 -7.69
N GLY A 13 -5.64 -8.19 -8.37
CA GLY A 13 -7.04 -8.59 -8.18
C GLY A 13 -7.35 -9.09 -6.77
N ASP A 14 -6.49 -9.95 -6.21
CA ASP A 14 -6.68 -10.52 -4.87
C ASP A 14 -6.69 -9.43 -3.79
N LEU A 15 -5.84 -8.42 -3.93
CA LEU A 15 -5.80 -7.28 -3.01
C LEU A 15 -7.06 -6.41 -3.15
N VAL A 16 -7.52 -6.17 -4.37
CA VAL A 16 -8.74 -5.40 -4.62
C VAL A 16 -9.95 -6.11 -4.00
N ASP A 17 -10.06 -7.43 -4.17
CA ASP A 17 -11.17 -8.21 -3.60
C ASP A 17 -11.18 -8.14 -2.07
N LEU A 18 -10.01 -8.25 -1.44
CA LEU A 18 -9.88 -8.12 0.02
C LEU A 18 -10.25 -6.71 0.51
N LEU A 19 -9.79 -5.66 -0.17
CA LEU A 19 -10.08 -4.28 0.23
C LEU A 19 -11.53 -3.89 -0.05
N SER A 20 -12.17 -4.53 -1.03
CA SER A 20 -13.57 -4.27 -1.40
C SER A 20 -14.57 -4.70 -0.33
N THR A 21 -14.15 -5.50 0.66
CA THR A 21 -15.01 -5.86 1.79
C THR A 21 -15.15 -4.74 2.82
N LEU A 22 -14.37 -3.67 2.72
CA LEU A 22 -14.40 -2.54 3.64
C LEU A 22 -15.38 -1.47 3.17
N GLU A 23 -16.31 -1.07 4.04
CA GLU A 23 -17.20 0.04 3.75
C GLU A 23 -16.49 1.39 3.93
N LEU A 24 -16.84 2.35 3.07
CA LEU A 24 -16.27 3.68 3.13
C LEU A 24 -16.69 4.38 4.43
N GLY A 25 -15.68 4.86 5.18
CA GLY A 25 -15.89 5.58 6.43
C GLY A 25 -15.83 4.68 7.68
N GLU A 26 -15.70 3.37 7.50
CA GLU A 26 -15.45 2.46 8.61
C GLU A 26 -13.95 2.42 8.99
N GLU A 27 -13.69 2.10 10.25
CA GLU A 27 -12.34 1.78 10.68
C GLU A 27 -11.89 0.45 10.09
N ILE A 28 -10.59 0.37 9.81
CA ILE A 28 -9.98 -0.85 9.29
C ILE A 28 -10.02 -1.90 10.42
N PRO A 29 -10.54 -3.12 10.17
CA PRO A 29 -10.46 -4.21 11.14
C PRO A 29 -9.01 -4.57 11.48
N GLU A 30 -8.75 -4.91 12.75
CA GLU A 30 -7.41 -5.25 13.24
C GLU A 30 -6.75 -6.39 12.44
N VAL A 31 -7.55 -7.38 12.04
CA VAL A 31 -7.08 -8.52 11.21
C VAL A 31 -6.48 -8.08 9.86
N LEU A 32 -6.86 -6.91 9.37
CA LEU A 32 -6.38 -6.37 8.10
C LEU A 32 -5.21 -5.39 8.26
N TYR A 33 -4.86 -4.97 9.48
CA TYR A 33 -3.81 -3.96 9.70
C TYR A 33 -2.49 -4.31 9.00
N ARG A 34 -2.09 -5.58 9.06
CA ARG A 34 -0.86 -6.02 8.40
C ARG A 34 -0.93 -5.84 6.89
N VAL A 35 -2.03 -6.27 6.26
CA VAL A 35 -2.17 -6.17 4.80
C VAL A 35 -2.22 -4.71 4.37
N ILE A 36 -2.96 -3.87 5.09
CA ILE A 36 -2.99 -2.43 4.82
C ILE A 36 -1.61 -1.79 4.98
N ALA A 37 -0.86 -2.15 6.03
CA ALA A 37 0.50 -1.66 6.22
C ALA A 37 1.42 -2.06 5.06
N GLU A 38 1.30 -3.30 4.54
CA GLU A 38 2.05 -3.77 3.38
C GLU A 38 1.70 -2.97 2.11
N VAL A 39 0.42 -2.67 1.87
CA VAL A 39 -0.02 -1.82 0.74
C VAL A 39 0.56 -0.41 0.83
N ILE A 40 0.50 0.21 2.01
CA ILE A 40 1.04 1.55 2.24
C ILE A 40 2.56 1.54 2.04
N ALA A 41 3.26 0.56 2.63
CA ALA A 41 4.70 0.41 2.47
C ALA A 41 5.10 0.22 1.00
N PHE A 42 4.34 -0.59 0.26
CA PHE A 42 4.57 -0.80 -1.17
C PHE A 42 4.34 0.47 -2.00
N ALA A 43 3.31 1.26 -1.70
CA ALA A 43 3.09 2.54 -2.36
C ALA A 43 4.26 3.52 -2.11
N TYR A 44 4.80 3.54 -0.88
CA TYR A 44 5.99 4.33 -0.55
C TYR A 44 7.23 3.83 -1.29
N PHE A 45 7.42 2.51 -1.36
CA PHE A 45 8.51 1.89 -2.10
C PHE A 45 8.48 2.26 -3.60
N ILE A 46 7.31 2.22 -4.26
CA ILE A 46 7.16 2.66 -5.66
C ILE A 46 7.53 4.15 -5.82
N GLN A 47 7.25 4.97 -4.80
CA GLN A 47 7.63 6.38 -4.78
C GLN A 47 9.12 6.61 -4.43
N GLY A 48 9.92 5.55 -4.27
CA GLY A 48 11.33 5.64 -3.88
C GLY A 48 11.54 6.04 -2.41
N LYS A 49 10.48 5.97 -1.58
CA LYS A 49 10.54 6.31 -0.16
C LYS A 49 10.73 5.04 0.65
N THR A 50 11.97 4.75 1.01
CA THR A 50 12.31 3.65 1.92
C THR A 50 12.96 4.19 3.20
N PRO A 51 12.83 3.49 4.34
CA PRO A 51 13.64 3.78 5.51
C PRO A 51 15.13 3.74 5.16
N GLN A 52 15.95 4.59 5.79
CA GLN A 52 17.41 4.59 5.55
C GLN A 52 18.02 3.21 5.81
N SER A 53 17.50 2.46 6.79
CA SER A 53 17.92 1.09 7.09
C SER A 53 17.63 0.07 5.98
N PHE A 54 16.79 0.39 4.99
CA PHE A 54 16.47 -0.48 3.87
C PHE A 54 17.52 -0.43 2.75
N ASN A 55 18.31 0.66 2.70
CA ASN A 55 19.39 0.85 1.72
C ASN A 55 20.78 0.49 2.28
N ASN A 56 20.84 -0.03 3.50
CA ASN A 56 22.06 -0.57 4.06
C ASN A 56 22.28 -1.96 3.47
N ASN A 57 22.97 -2.00 2.32
CA ASN A 57 23.87 -3.11 2.05
C ASN A 57 24.95 -3.05 3.14
N ASP A 58 24.67 -3.65 4.29
CA ASP A 58 25.70 -3.94 5.29
C ASP A 58 26.68 -4.91 4.63
N GLU A 59 27.76 -4.37 4.05
CA GLU A 59 29.02 -5.09 3.78
C GLU A 59 29.75 -5.39 5.10
#